data_AF-A0A1B9Y262-F1
#
_entry.id   AF-A0A1B9Y262-F1
#
_cell.length_a   1.000
_cell.length_b   1.000
_cell.length_c   1.000
_cell.angle_alpha   90.00
_cell.angle_beta   90.00
_cell.angle_gamma   90.00
#
_symmetry.space_group_name_H-M   'P 1'
#
loop_
_entity.id
_entity.type
_entity.pdbx_description
1 polymer ?
#
loop_
_entity_poly.entity_id
_entity_poly.type
_entity_poly.pdbx_seq_one_letter_code
_entity_poly.pdbx_strand_id
1 'polypeptide(L)'
;MNNKILTLLTAAISLIGAALFVNVVRIDKENVEAVSDAVSPLVTYSYYLLIGIVIVAVVISLLSMFKNPAALKKTVLGVAALGVIFAVCYMLSSNGNVIGADGAELVGEGSISKWVGTGISFSMTLGAVASVFFVVDLLKGIVKS
;
A
#
# COMPACT_ATOMS: atom_id res chain seq x y z
N MET A 1 24.11 18.93 -2.61
CA MET A 1 24.24 17.95 -3.72
C MET A 1 24.25 18.73 -5.02
N ASN A 2 25.25 18.50 -5.88
CA ASN A 2 25.43 19.29 -7.10
C ASN A 2 24.27 18.98 -8.09
N ASN A 3 23.32 19.90 -8.20
CA ASN A 3 22.05 19.74 -8.94
C ASN A 3 22.25 19.22 -10.38
N LYS A 4 23.41 19.50 -10.98
CA LYS A 4 23.78 19.11 -12.33
C LYS A 4 23.75 17.59 -12.58
N ILE A 5 24.17 16.77 -11.62
CA ILE A 5 24.16 15.29 -11.80
C ILE A 5 22.72 14.76 -11.83
N LEU A 6 21.86 15.24 -10.93
CA LEU A 6 20.47 14.81 -10.89
C LEU A 6 19.72 15.29 -12.15
N THR A 7 19.92 16.54 -12.56
CA THR A 7 19.34 17.08 -13.79
C THR A 7 19.79 16.30 -15.03
N LEU A 8 21.08 15.92 -15.13
CA LEU A 8 21.58 15.13 -16.25
C LEU A 8 20.95 13.73 -16.30
N LEU A 9 20.80 13.10 -15.14
CA LEU A 9 20.18 11.78 -15.03
C LEU A 9 18.69 11.83 -15.39
N THR A 10 17.96 12.81 -14.89
CA THR A 10 16.55 13.03 -15.28
C THR A 10 16.42 13.33 -16.78
N ALA A 11 17.32 14.13 -17.34
CA ALA A 11 17.33 14.43 -18.77
C ALA A 11 17.53 13.15 -19.60
N ALA A 12 18.50 12.29 -19.25
CA ALA A 12 18.74 11.02 -19.94
C ALA A 12 17.52 10.09 -19.89
N ILE A 13 16.89 9.94 -18.71
CA ILE A 13 15.67 9.13 -18.54
C ILE A 13 14.54 9.68 -19.42
N SER A 14 14.31 11.00 -19.40
CA SER A 14 13.27 11.62 -20.20
C SER A 14 13.50 11.47 -21.70
N LEU A 15 14.76 11.55 -22.15
CA LEU A 15 15.14 11.42 -23.55
C LEU A 15 14.89 10.00 -24.07
N ILE A 16 15.25 8.98 -23.29
CA ILE A 16 15.02 7.57 -23.63
C ILE A 16 13.52 7.28 -23.72
N GLY A 17 12.74 7.73 -22.73
CA GLY A 17 11.28 7.57 -22.75
C GLY A 17 10.64 8.25 -23.95
N ALA A 18 11.05 9.49 -24.27
CA ALA A 18 10.57 10.21 -25.43
C ALA A 18 10.93 9.52 -26.76
N ALA A 19 12.15 8.98 -26.89
CA ALA A 19 12.57 8.25 -28.09
C ALA A 19 11.74 6.97 -28.31
N LEU A 20 11.49 6.20 -27.24
CA LEU A 20 10.64 5.00 -27.29
C LEU A 20 9.18 5.36 -27.62
N PHE A 21 8.67 6.46 -27.06
CA PHE A 21 7.32 6.94 -27.36
C PHE A 21 7.17 7.36 -28.82
N VAL A 22 8.15 8.09 -29.36
CA VAL A 22 8.16 8.48 -30.78
C VAL A 22 8.21 7.26 -31.69
N ASN A 23 8.89 6.18 -31.29
CA ASN A 23 8.90 4.92 -32.04
C ASN A 23 7.49 4.33 -32.15
N VAL A 24 6.76 4.25 -31.04
CA VAL A 24 5.37 3.75 -31.02
C VAL A 24 4.42 4.61 -31.85
N VAL A 25 4.51 5.93 -31.74
CA VAL A 25 3.56 6.86 -32.39
C VAL A 25 3.70 6.88 -33.92
N ARG A 26 4.86 6.49 -34.46
CA ARG A 26 5.11 6.48 -35.91
C ARG A 26 4.52 5.27 -36.64
N ILE A 27 4.10 4.24 -35.91
CA ILE A 27 3.59 2.99 -36.51
C ILE A 27 2.09 3.12 -36.76
N ASP A 28 1.65 2.66 -37.94
CA ASP A 28 0.23 2.60 -38.28
C ASP A 28 -0.52 1.68 -37.32
N LYS A 29 -1.61 2.21 -36.75
CA LYS A 29 -2.42 1.53 -35.72
C LYS A 29 -3.07 0.22 -36.21
N GLU A 30 -3.19 0.07 -37.52
CA GLU A 30 -3.78 -1.11 -38.16
C GLU A 30 -2.79 -2.29 -38.22
N ASN A 31 -1.48 -2.04 -38.07
CA ASN A 31 -0.47 -3.09 -37.99
C ASN A 31 -0.21 -3.48 -36.52
N VAL A 32 -1.09 -4.33 -36.00
CA VAL A 32 -1.11 -4.75 -34.58
C VAL A 32 0.21 -5.38 -34.12
N GLU A 33 0.88 -6.17 -34.98
CA GLU A 33 2.17 -6.79 -34.66
C GLU A 33 3.27 -5.74 -34.48
N ALA A 34 3.39 -4.80 -35.42
CA ALA A 34 4.39 -3.74 -35.35
C ALA A 34 4.16 -2.78 -34.17
N VAL A 35 2.89 -2.50 -33.83
CA VAL A 35 2.54 -1.70 -32.65
C VAL A 35 2.94 -2.44 -31.37
N SER A 36 2.63 -3.74 -31.27
CA SER A 36 2.99 -4.55 -30.09
C SER A 36 4.51 -4.59 -29.86
N ASP A 37 5.28 -4.77 -30.92
CA ASP A 37 6.75 -4.82 -30.85
C ASP A 37 7.37 -3.48 -30.44
N ALA A 38 6.79 -2.35 -30.86
CA ALA A 38 7.27 -1.03 -30.44
C ALA A 38 6.83 -0.65 -29.02
N VAL A 39 5.65 -1.09 -28.58
CA VAL A 39 5.11 -0.80 -27.25
C VAL A 39 5.83 -1.60 -26.17
N SER A 40 6.23 -2.84 -26.46
CA SER A 40 6.88 -3.73 -25.48
C SER A 40 8.15 -3.12 -24.83
N PRO A 41 9.10 -2.52 -25.58
CA PRO A 41 10.22 -1.78 -25.01
C PRO A 41 9.82 -0.59 -24.14
N LEU A 42 8.77 0.15 -24.52
CA LEU A 42 8.27 1.30 -23.75
C LEU A 42 7.68 0.86 -22.41
N VAL A 43 6.86 -0.19 -22.42
CA VAL A 43 6.22 -0.74 -21.22
C VAL A 43 7.29 -1.31 -20.28
N THR A 44 8.23 -2.09 -20.83
CA THR A 44 9.33 -2.69 -20.07
C THR A 44 10.22 -1.61 -19.44
N TYR A 45 10.58 -0.58 -20.20
CA TYR A 45 11.32 0.58 -19.69
C TYR A 45 10.59 1.26 -18.52
N SER A 46 9.30 1.55 -18.71
CA SER A 46 8.47 2.21 -17.69
C SER A 46 8.31 1.37 -16.43
N TYR A 47 8.15 0.06 -16.59
CA TYR A 47 8.05 -0.89 -15.47
C TYR A 47 9.32 -0.90 -14.61
N TYR A 48 10.49 -1.01 -15.22
CA TYR A 48 11.76 -0.99 -14.48
C TYR A 48 12.05 0.37 -13.85
N LEU A 49 11.67 1.47 -14.53
CA LEU A 49 11.79 2.82 -13.99
C LEU A 49 10.91 2.96 -12.74
N LEU A 50 9.66 2.47 -12.78
CA LEU A 50 8.75 2.46 -11.65
C LEU A 50 9.34 1.66 -10.47
N ILE A 51 9.84 0.45 -10.71
CA ILE A 51 10.51 -0.35 -9.68
C ILE A 51 11.67 0.44 -9.06
N GLY A 52 12.51 1.06 -9.90
CA GLY A 52 13.64 1.87 -9.42
C GLY A 52 13.19 3.02 -8.51
N ILE A 53 12.15 3.76 -8.91
CA ILE A 53 11.60 4.85 -8.10
C ILE A 53 11.01 4.31 -6.79
N VAL A 54 10.25 3.23 -6.82
CA VAL A 54 9.67 2.62 -5.61
C VAL A 54 10.78 2.22 -4.64
N ILE A 55 11.83 1.56 -5.12
CA ILE A 55 12.98 1.18 -4.29
C ILE A 55 13.62 2.42 -3.67
N VAL A 56 13.93 3.44 -4.48
CA VAL A 56 14.55 4.67 -3.99
C VAL A 56 13.66 5.38 -2.98
N ALA A 57 12.35 5.46 -3.23
CA ALA A 57 11.38 6.06 -2.33
C ALA A 57 11.33 5.32 -0.99
N VAL A 58 11.27 3.99 -1.00
CA VAL A 58 11.28 3.17 0.22
C VAL A 58 12.59 3.34 0.98
N VAL A 59 13.74 3.27 0.30
CA VAL A 59 15.06 3.42 0.94
C VAL A 59 15.22 4.81 1.54
N ILE A 60 14.89 5.87 0.81
CA ILE A 60 14.97 7.24 1.33
C ILE A 60 13.97 7.43 2.48
N SER A 61 12.76 6.90 2.37
CA SER A 61 11.76 6.95 3.45
C SER A 61 12.32 6.31 4.73
N LEU A 62 12.81 5.08 4.65
CA LEU A 62 13.42 4.38 5.78
C LEU A 62 14.63 5.13 6.36
N LEU A 63 15.57 5.56 5.50
CA LEU A 63 16.73 6.34 5.93
C LEU A 63 16.33 7.66 6.59
N SER A 64 15.31 8.34 6.08
CA SER A 64 14.79 9.58 6.65
C SER A 64 14.18 9.36 8.03
N MET A 65 13.54 8.21 8.27
CA MET A 65 13.01 7.85 9.58
C MET A 65 14.15 7.61 10.57
N PHE A 66 15.18 6.86 10.21
CA PHE A 66 16.34 6.62 11.09
C PHE A 66 17.10 7.91 11.44
N LYS A 67 17.21 8.85 10.50
CA LYS A 67 17.88 10.13 10.73
C LYS A 67 17.02 11.13 11.51
N ASN A 68 15.70 10.94 11.55
CA ASN A 68 14.76 11.78 12.27
C ASN A 68 14.13 11.01 13.44
N PRO A 69 14.76 11.02 14.64
CA PRO A 69 14.29 10.22 15.78
C PRO A 69 12.87 10.59 16.23
N ALA A 70 12.43 11.83 16.00
CA ALA A 70 11.06 12.26 16.28
C ALA A 70 10.03 11.58 15.35
N ALA A 71 10.33 11.45 14.06
CA ALA A 71 9.46 10.78 13.10
C ALA A 71 9.43 9.27 13.37
N LEU A 72 10.59 8.67 13.61
CA LEU A 72 10.70 7.25 13.96
C LEU A 72 9.86 6.89 15.19
N LYS A 73 9.97 7.66 16.28
CA LYS A 73 9.18 7.42 17.49
C LYS A 73 7.68 7.46 17.22
N LYS A 74 7.20 8.43 16.43
CA LYS A 74 5.77 8.54 16.08
C LYS A 74 5.30 7.35 15.26
N THR A 75 6.08 6.94 14.25
CA THR A 75 5.71 5.79 13.43
C THR A 75 5.78 4.49 14.21
N VAL A 76 6.83 4.27 15.02
CA VAL A 76 6.95 3.10 15.89
C VAL A 76 5.80 3.04 16.89
N LEU A 77 5.41 4.18 17.48
CA LEU A 77 4.26 4.24 18.39
C LEU A 77 2.95 3.89 17.67
N GLY A 78 2.74 4.40 16.45
CA GLY A 78 1.57 4.06 15.63
C GLY A 78 1.53 2.58 15.25
N VAL A 79 2.66 2.02 14.80
CA VAL A 79 2.78 0.58 14.47
C VAL A 79 2.61 -0.28 15.72
N ALA A 80 3.16 0.12 16.86
CA ALA A 80 2.99 -0.59 18.11
C ALA A 80 1.52 -0.59 18.55
N ALA A 81 0.82 0.55 18.47
CA ALA A 81 -0.61 0.62 18.78
C ALA A 81 -1.44 -0.30 17.86
N LEU A 82 -1.15 -0.29 16.55
CA LEU A 82 -1.78 -1.22 15.60
C LEU A 82 -1.48 -2.69 15.96
N GLY A 83 -0.24 -3.00 16.33
CA GLY A 83 0.17 -4.33 16.75
C GLY A 83 -0.54 -4.81 18.01
N VAL A 84 -0.75 -3.92 19.00
CA VAL A 84 -1.50 -4.23 20.22
C VAL A 84 -2.96 -4.55 19.88
N ILE A 85 -3.62 -3.73 19.05
CA ILE A 85 -5.00 -3.98 18.63
C ILE A 85 -5.10 -5.31 17.86
N PHE A 86 -4.13 -5.56 16.97
CA PHE A 86 -4.06 -6.82 16.22
C PHE A 86 -3.89 -8.03 17.14
N ALA A 87 -3.00 -7.94 18.14
CA ALA A 87 -2.79 -9.00 19.12
C ALA A 87 -4.05 -9.29 19.94
N VAL A 88 -4.76 -8.25 20.39
CA VAL A 88 -6.05 -8.41 21.08
C VAL A 88 -7.07 -9.09 20.17
N CYS A 89 -7.19 -8.67 18.91
CA CYS A 89 -8.09 -9.31 17.94
C CYS A 89 -7.72 -10.77 17.68
N TYR A 90 -6.42 -11.09 17.64
CA TYR A 90 -5.93 -12.46 17.45
C TYR A 90 -6.19 -13.37 18.65
N MET A 91 -6.13 -12.82 19.87
CA MET A 91 -6.47 -13.54 21.09
C MET A 91 -7.98 -13.79 21.21
N LEU A 92 -8.80 -12.81 20.80
CA LEU A 92 -10.26 -12.92 20.79
C LEU A 92 -10.78 -13.80 19.65
N SER A 93 -10.07 -13.87 18.52
CA SER A 93 -10.45 -14.74 17.41
C SER A 93 -10.27 -16.20 17.79
N SER A 94 -11.31 -17.01 17.60
CA SER A 94 -11.29 -18.45 17.84
C SER A 94 -11.23 -19.24 16.53
N ASN A 95 -10.72 -20.47 16.59
CA ASN A 95 -10.83 -21.52 15.55
C ASN A 95 -11.86 -22.60 15.91
N GLY A 96 -12.51 -22.45 17.07
CA GLY A 96 -13.42 -23.46 17.60
C GLY A 96 -14.72 -23.54 16.82
N ASN A 97 -15.44 -24.63 17.04
CA ASN A 97 -16.73 -24.88 16.41
C ASN A 97 -17.71 -23.71 16.54
N VAL A 98 -18.36 -23.40 15.42
CA VAL A 98 -19.56 -22.56 15.45
C VAL A 98 -20.73 -23.49 15.75
N ILE A 99 -21.17 -23.52 17.01
CA ILE A 99 -22.32 -24.29 17.44
C ILE A 99 -23.58 -23.45 17.20
N GLY A 100 -24.57 -24.03 16.54
CA GLY A 100 -25.86 -23.43 16.27
C GLY A 100 -26.70 -23.30 17.53
N ALA A 101 -27.76 -22.50 17.45
CA ALA A 101 -28.69 -22.28 18.56
C ALA A 101 -29.45 -23.57 18.96
N ASP A 102 -29.42 -24.58 18.11
CA ASP A 102 -29.94 -25.94 18.29
C ASP A 102 -28.91 -26.91 18.91
N GLY A 103 -27.70 -26.45 19.21
CA GLY A 103 -26.60 -27.28 19.70
C GLY A 103 -25.93 -28.11 18.61
N ALA A 104 -26.33 -27.97 17.34
CA ALA A 104 -25.70 -28.65 16.22
C ALA A 104 -24.44 -27.90 15.79
N GLU A 105 -23.40 -28.65 15.42
CA GLU A 105 -22.18 -28.10 14.84
C GLU A 105 -22.48 -27.56 13.43
N LEU A 106 -22.49 -26.23 13.27
CA LEU A 106 -22.79 -25.58 11.98
C LEU A 106 -21.56 -25.55 11.08
N VAL A 107 -20.37 -25.47 11.68
CA VAL A 107 -19.08 -25.40 10.99
C VAL A 107 -18.05 -26.12 11.86
N GLY A 108 -17.41 -27.14 11.30
CA GLY A 108 -16.43 -27.98 12.01
C GLY A 108 -15.12 -27.27 12.36
N GLU A 109 -14.47 -27.70 13.45
CA GLU A 109 -13.24 -27.11 13.97
C GLU A 109 -12.19 -26.97 12.86
N GLY A 110 -11.64 -25.76 12.70
CA GLY A 110 -10.63 -25.47 11.68
C GLY A 110 -11.15 -25.14 10.27
N SER A 111 -12.47 -25.18 10.02
CA SER A 111 -13.02 -24.77 8.71
C SER A 111 -12.90 -23.26 8.44
N ILE A 112 -12.75 -22.45 9.49
CA ILE A 112 -12.47 -21.00 9.39
C ILE A 112 -11.09 -20.74 9.99
N SER A 113 -10.18 -20.20 9.18
CA SER A 113 -8.83 -19.86 9.63
C SER A 113 -8.85 -18.69 10.62
N LYS A 114 -8.13 -18.85 11.74
CA LYS A 114 -7.93 -17.81 12.77
C LYS A 114 -7.50 -16.48 12.20
N TRP A 115 -6.69 -16.53 11.13
CA TRP A 115 -6.18 -15.35 10.45
C TRP A 115 -7.28 -14.55 9.78
N VAL A 116 -8.28 -15.23 9.21
CA VAL A 116 -9.46 -14.60 8.61
C VAL A 116 -10.32 -13.97 9.70
N GLY A 117 -10.62 -14.71 10.78
CA GLY A 117 -11.39 -14.20 11.92
C GLY A 117 -10.71 -13.01 12.62
N THR A 118 -9.39 -13.06 12.75
CA THR A 118 -8.57 -11.95 13.26
C THR A 118 -8.64 -10.75 12.33
N GLY A 119 -8.50 -10.96 11.01
CA GLY A 119 -8.54 -9.88 10.03
C GLY A 119 -9.90 -9.15 10.00
N ILE A 120 -11.00 -9.89 10.11
CA ILE A 120 -12.35 -9.33 10.21
C ILE A 120 -12.50 -8.52 11.50
N SER A 121 -12.17 -9.12 12.65
CA SER A 121 -12.30 -8.47 13.97
C SER A 121 -11.42 -7.23 14.06
N PHE A 122 -10.20 -7.30 13.51
CA PHE A 122 -9.26 -6.19 13.45
C PHE A 122 -9.80 -5.04 12.58
N SER A 123 -10.33 -5.34 11.39
CA SER A 123 -10.91 -4.35 10.49
C SER A 123 -12.15 -3.68 11.09
N MET A 124 -13.03 -4.46 11.73
CA MET A 124 -14.23 -3.94 12.37
C MET A 124 -13.88 -3.04 13.57
N THR A 125 -12.88 -3.43 14.38
CA THR A 125 -12.41 -2.62 15.52
C THR A 125 -11.79 -1.31 15.04
N LEU A 126 -10.92 -1.37 14.02
CA LEU A 126 -10.34 -0.15 13.43
C LEU A 126 -11.42 0.75 12.82
N GLY A 127 -12.40 0.19 12.11
CA GLY A 127 -13.52 0.93 11.55
C GLY A 127 -14.36 1.63 12.62
N ALA A 128 -14.64 0.94 13.73
CA ALA A 128 -15.36 1.52 14.86
C ALA A 128 -14.59 2.68 15.50
N VAL A 129 -13.29 2.48 15.79
CA VAL A 129 -12.43 3.53 16.35
C VAL A 129 -12.33 4.73 15.41
N ALA A 130 -12.09 4.50 14.11
CA ALA A 130 -12.02 5.54 13.10
C ALA A 130 -13.33 6.34 13.01
N SER A 131 -14.48 5.67 13.06
CA SER A 131 -15.80 6.31 13.00
C SER A 131 -16.04 7.23 14.20
N VAL A 132 -15.66 6.80 15.42
CA VAL A 132 -15.77 7.63 16.63
C VAL A 132 -14.87 8.86 16.54
N PHE A 133 -13.60 8.68 16.15
CA PHE A 133 -12.67 9.80 15.97
C PHE A 133 -13.17 10.79 14.92
N PHE A 134 -13.68 10.29 13.80
CA PHE A 134 -14.24 11.11 12.73
C PHE A 134 -15.41 11.98 13.22
N VAL A 135 -16.37 11.40 13.97
CA VAL A 135 -17.51 12.16 14.52
C VAL A 135 -17.04 13.22 15.51
N VAL A 136 -16.10 12.88 16.39
CA VAL A 136 -15.55 13.84 17.38
C VAL A 136 -14.83 15.00 16.69
N ASP A 137 -14.01 14.72 15.67
CA ASP A 137 -13.30 15.76 14.92
C ASP A 137 -14.27 16.63 14.10
N LEU A 138 -15.32 16.04 13.54
CA LEU A 138 -16.36 16.79 12.83
C LEU A 138 -17.09 17.77 13.76
N LEU A 139 -17.50 17.32 14.95
CA LEU A 139 -18.15 18.18 15.96
C LEU A 139 -17.22 19.29 16.44
N LYS A 140 -15.95 18.98 16.73
CA LYS A 140 -14.95 19.99 17.12
C LYS A 140 -14.68 20.98 15.99
N GLY A 141 -14.64 20.52 14.75
CA GLY A 141 -14.47 21.36 13.56
C GLY A 141 -15.61 22.36 13.40
N ILE A 142 -16.85 21.94 13.66
CA ILE A 142 -18.03 22.82 13.62
C ILE A 142 -18.00 23.84 14.77
N VAL A 143 -17.65 23.42 15.99
CA VAL A 143 -17.65 24.32 17.17
C VAL A 143 -16.50 25.35 17.14
N LYS A 144 -15.41 25.04 16.43
CA LYS A 144 -14.24 25.93 16.31
C LYS A 144 -14.25 26.81 15.05
N SER A 145 -15.24 26.64 14.17
CA SER A 145 -15.49 27.50 13.01
C SER A 145 -16.41 28.67 13.38
#